data_AF-A0A1P8FFQ7-F1
#
_entry.id   AF-A0A1P8FFQ7-F1
#
_cell.length_a   1.000
_cell.length_b   1.000
_cell.length_c   1.000
_cell.angle_alpha   90.00
_cell.angle_beta   90.00
_cell.angle_gamma   90.00
#
_symmetry.space_group_name_H-M   'P 1'
#
loop_
_entity.id
_entity.type
_entity.pdbx_description
1 polymer ?
#
loop_
_entity_poly.entity_id
_entity_poly.type
_entity_poly.pdbx_seq_one_letter_code
_entity_poly.pdbx_strand_id
1 'polypeptide(L)'
;MPSENTLPRFLTERMSLANLLSTLRQRYGGYTLLEHWKQGEFHHDVVLRVNSRNEDLPGDVLVVATNCNGGIKELLCFDATPERYALWHFRCPGVPEFSGQIPPILGSVRTPNWYDPCGLLGENGPSELKPEFRERMLGGGWCLADPTK
;
A
#
# COMPACT_ATOMS: atom_id res chain seq x y z
N MET A 1 11.95 -5.54 -20.14
CA MET A 1 12.04 -6.00 -18.75
C MET A 1 12.62 -4.84 -17.95
N PRO A 2 11.83 -4.06 -17.20
CA PRO A 2 12.43 -3.04 -16.35
C PRO A 2 13.27 -3.76 -15.28
N SER A 3 14.52 -3.36 -15.15
CA SER A 3 15.42 -3.83 -14.09
C SER A 3 14.74 -3.64 -12.75
N GLU A 4 14.55 -4.73 -11.99
CA GLU A 4 14.00 -4.67 -10.64
C GLU A 4 14.95 -3.87 -9.75
N ASN A 5 14.73 -2.56 -9.63
CA ASN A 5 15.36 -1.77 -8.60
C ASN A 5 14.83 -2.27 -7.25
N THR A 6 15.58 -3.17 -6.65
CA THR A 6 15.18 -3.82 -5.41
C THR A 6 15.47 -2.86 -4.26
N LEU A 7 14.48 -2.62 -3.41
CA LEU A 7 14.68 -1.82 -2.21
C LEU A 7 15.63 -2.53 -1.23
N PRO A 8 16.35 -1.79 -0.37
CA PRO A 8 17.22 -2.41 0.61
C PRO A 8 16.49 -3.45 1.47
N ARG A 9 17.02 -4.67 1.51
CA ARG A 9 16.37 -5.84 2.13
C ARG A 9 15.93 -5.59 3.57
N PHE A 10 16.74 -4.86 4.34
CA PHE A 10 16.48 -4.53 5.74
C PHE A 10 15.17 -3.76 5.98
N LEU A 11 14.63 -3.06 4.97
CA LEU A 11 13.33 -2.40 5.06
C LEU A 11 12.17 -3.42 5.15
N THR A 12 12.42 -4.66 4.74
CA THR A 12 11.40 -5.72 4.69
C THR A 12 11.74 -6.97 5.50
N GLU A 13 12.96 -7.11 6.03
CA GLU A 13 13.40 -8.30 6.77
C GLU A 13 12.50 -8.65 7.95
N ARG A 14 11.98 -7.64 8.66
CA ARG A 14 11.11 -7.86 9.81
C ARG A 14 9.62 -7.76 9.51
N MET A 15 9.26 -7.58 8.23
CA MET A 15 7.91 -7.69 7.63
C MET A 15 6.75 -7.04 8.38
N SER A 16 6.99 -6.07 9.26
CA SER A 16 5.96 -5.38 10.03
C SER A 16 6.11 -3.87 9.95
N LEU A 17 4.97 -3.17 9.94
CA LEU A 17 4.95 -1.72 9.88
C LEU A 17 5.74 -1.10 11.04
N ALA A 18 5.57 -1.60 12.27
CA ALA A 18 6.29 -1.09 13.44
C ALA A 18 7.82 -1.13 13.27
N ASN A 19 8.37 -2.22 12.73
CA ASN A 19 9.80 -2.35 12.50
C ASN A 19 10.29 -1.44 11.37
N LEU A 20 9.52 -1.29 10.30
CA LEU A 20 9.83 -0.35 9.23
C LEU A 20 9.87 1.09 9.77
N LEU A 21 8.83 1.52 10.49
CA LEU A 21 8.75 2.87 11.05
C LEU A 21 9.89 3.15 12.04
N SER A 22 10.26 2.16 12.86
CA SER A 22 11.45 2.25 13.73
C SER A 22 12.74 2.42 12.92
N THR A 23 12.90 1.66 11.85
CA THR A 23 14.06 1.76 10.94
C THR A 23 14.14 3.13 10.28
N LEU A 24 13.01 3.66 9.81
CA LEU A 24 12.94 5.01 9.21
C LEU A 24 13.35 6.09 10.23
N ARG A 25 12.90 5.98 11.49
CA ARG A 25 13.32 6.88 12.57
C ARG A 25 14.81 6.80 12.88
N GLN A 26 15.37 5.60 12.94
CA GLN A 26 16.75 5.39 13.33
C GLN A 26 17.75 5.75 12.24
N ARG A 27 17.43 5.43 10.97
CA ARG A 27 18.37 5.55 9.85
C ARG A 27 18.16 6.77 8.97
N TYR A 28 16.94 7.31 8.93
CA TYR A 28 16.55 8.35 7.98
C TYR A 28 15.93 9.59 8.64
N GLY A 29 16.17 9.79 9.94
CA GLY A 29 15.66 10.97 10.66
C GLY A 29 14.12 10.98 10.82
N GLY A 30 13.46 9.85 10.61
CA GLY A 30 12.00 9.73 10.71
C GLY A 30 11.28 9.82 9.37
N TYR A 31 9.98 10.05 9.49
CA TYR A 31 9.07 10.12 8.35
C TYR A 31 7.91 11.05 8.67
N THR A 32 7.26 11.54 7.62
CA THR A 32 5.98 12.24 7.65
C THR A 32 4.92 11.31 7.06
N LEU A 33 3.82 11.08 7.79
CA LEU A 33 2.65 10.40 7.22
C LEU A 33 1.95 11.36 6.27
N LEU A 34 1.93 11.02 4.99
CA LEU A 34 1.23 11.80 3.97
C LEU A 34 -0.24 11.38 3.91
N GLU A 35 -0.48 10.08 3.82
CA GLU A 35 -1.81 9.54 3.58
C GLU A 35 -1.96 8.14 4.20
N HIS A 36 -3.21 7.77 4.51
CA HIS A 36 -3.58 6.41 4.89
C HIS A 36 -4.82 5.98 4.11
N TRP A 37 -4.60 5.21 3.05
CA TRP A 37 -5.70 4.72 2.23
C TRP A 37 -6.11 3.32 2.65
N LYS A 38 -7.41 3.14 2.85
CA LYS A 38 -8.03 1.83 3.05
C LYS A 38 -8.73 1.40 1.77
N GLN A 39 -8.58 0.14 1.38
CA GLN A 39 -9.38 -0.46 0.31
C GLN A 39 -9.98 -1.77 0.83
N GLY A 40 -11.16 -1.63 1.42
CA GLY A 40 -11.82 -2.66 2.18
C GLY A 40 -11.16 -2.96 3.53
N GLU A 41 -11.52 -4.10 4.11
CA GLU A 41 -11.07 -4.56 5.45
C GLU A 41 -9.59 -4.95 5.51
N PHE A 42 -9.03 -5.49 4.42
CA PHE A 42 -7.77 -6.24 4.47
C PHE A 42 -6.58 -5.54 3.81
N HIS A 43 -6.78 -4.37 3.18
CA HIS A 43 -5.71 -3.63 2.53
C HIS A 43 -5.61 -2.20 3.01
N HIS A 44 -4.42 -1.85 3.49
CA HIS A 44 -4.03 -0.48 3.78
C HIS A 44 -2.82 -0.11 2.94
N ASP A 45 -2.80 1.10 2.42
CA ASP A 45 -1.59 1.76 1.95
C ASP A 45 -1.25 2.89 2.92
N VAL A 46 -0.11 2.78 3.58
CA VAL A 46 0.45 3.85 4.42
C VAL A 46 1.48 4.59 3.58
N VAL A 47 1.20 5.85 3.27
CA VAL A 47 2.06 6.65 2.39
C VAL A 47 2.92 7.58 3.24
N LEU A 48 4.22 7.42 3.14
CA LEU A 48 5.21 8.09 3.98
C LEU A 48 6.17 8.90 3.12
N ARG A 49 6.56 10.09 3.59
CA ARG A 49 7.77 10.77 3.12
C ARG A 49 8.89 10.57 4.14
N VAL A 50 10.04 10.12 3.68
CA VAL A 50 11.24 9.95 4.49
C VAL A 50 11.90 11.32 4.70
N ASN A 51 12.25 11.66 5.95
CA ASN A 51 12.73 13.02 6.26
C ASN A 51 14.14 13.29 5.72
N SER A 52 15.04 12.30 5.82
CA SER A 52 16.43 12.41 5.38
C SER A 52 16.80 11.24 4.47
N ARG A 53 16.45 11.34 3.19
CA ARG A 53 16.86 10.37 2.15
C ARG A 53 18.40 10.29 2.09
N ASN A 54 18.93 9.08 1.96
CA ASN A 54 20.34 8.82 1.67
C ASN A 54 20.48 8.05 0.33
N GLU A 55 21.71 7.65 -0.01
CA GLU A 55 22.01 6.91 -1.24
C GLU A 55 21.37 5.51 -1.33
N ASP A 56 20.99 4.91 -0.19
CA ASP A 56 20.37 3.58 -0.15
C ASP A 56 18.90 3.60 -0.61
N LEU A 57 18.25 4.77 -0.57
CA LEU A 57 16.83 4.91 -0.91
C LEU A 57 16.66 5.64 -2.25
N PRO A 58 16.08 4.98 -3.28
CA PRO A 58 16.06 5.53 -4.63
C PRO A 58 15.09 6.72 -4.79
N GLY A 59 14.13 6.89 -3.88
CA GLY A 59 13.22 8.03 -3.76
C GLY A 59 12.93 8.37 -2.30
N ASP A 60 12.11 9.40 -2.03
CA ASP A 60 11.77 9.84 -0.68
C ASP A 60 10.35 9.48 -0.25
N VAL A 61 9.49 9.03 -1.18
CA VAL A 61 8.13 8.59 -0.88
C VAL A 61 8.05 7.07 -0.88
N LEU A 62 7.47 6.53 0.20
CA LEU A 62 7.20 5.10 0.36
C LEU A 62 5.69 4.86 0.42
N VAL A 63 5.20 3.94 -0.39
CA VAL A 63 3.88 3.33 -0.21
C VAL A 63 4.07 1.98 0.44
N VAL A 64 3.62 1.85 1.68
CA VAL A 64 3.69 0.61 2.47
C VAL A 64 2.32 -0.05 2.43
N ALA A 65 2.18 -1.09 1.60
CA ALA A 65 0.97 -1.90 1.59
C ALA A 65 1.00 -2.88 2.76
N THR A 66 -0.03 -2.86 3.60
CA THR A 66 -0.12 -3.74 4.78
C THR A 66 -1.43 -4.53 4.82
N ASN A 67 -1.39 -5.66 5.52
CA ASN A 67 -2.58 -6.35 6.01
C ASN A 67 -3.21 -5.59 7.19
N CYS A 68 -4.41 -5.99 7.60
CA CYS A 68 -5.13 -5.41 8.74
C CYS A 68 -4.33 -5.48 10.07
N ASN A 69 -3.45 -6.48 10.23
CA ASN A 69 -2.59 -6.64 11.39
C ASN A 69 -1.23 -5.90 11.29
N GLY A 70 -1.02 -5.09 10.24
CA GLY A 70 0.22 -4.33 10.05
C GLY A 70 1.38 -5.13 9.47
N GLY A 71 1.16 -6.38 9.03
CA GLY A 71 2.12 -7.13 8.23
C GLY A 71 2.32 -6.47 6.86
N ILE A 72 3.57 -6.16 6.49
CA ILE A 72 3.89 -5.53 5.21
C ILE A 72 3.78 -6.59 4.11
N LYS A 73 3.06 -6.27 3.03
CA LYS A 73 2.91 -7.08 1.81
C LYS A 73 3.82 -6.60 0.69
N GLU A 74 3.87 -5.30 0.51
CA GLU A 74 4.54 -4.63 -0.60
C GLU A 74 5.05 -3.29 -0.10
N LEU A 75 6.22 -2.91 -0.61
CA LEU A 75 6.78 -1.58 -0.43
C LEU A 75 7.14 -1.07 -1.81
N LEU A 76 6.62 0.10 -2.16
CA LEU A 76 6.94 0.83 -3.39
C LEU A 76 7.60 2.14 -3.03
N CYS A 77 8.59 2.55 -3.82
CA CYS A 77 9.32 3.79 -3.64
C CYS A 77 9.20 4.70 -4.87
N PHE A 78 8.95 5.98 -4.63
CA PHE A 78 8.71 7.01 -5.62
C PHE A 78 9.44 8.31 -5.24
N ASP A 79 9.64 9.21 -6.20
CA ASP A 79 10.05 10.60 -5.94
C ASP A 79 8.85 11.55 -5.71
N ALA A 80 7.63 11.06 -5.94
CA ALA A 80 6.41 11.82 -5.76
C ALA A 80 5.29 10.93 -5.24
N THR A 81 4.37 11.51 -4.46
CA THR A 81 3.19 10.82 -3.96
C THR A 81 2.33 10.36 -5.14
N PRO A 82 2.11 9.04 -5.32
CA PRO A 82 1.20 8.58 -6.36
C PRO A 82 -0.23 9.02 -6.02
N GLU A 83 -1.08 9.13 -7.03
CA GLU A 83 -2.53 9.25 -6.80
C GLU A 83 -3.09 7.86 -6.41
N ARG A 84 -4.03 7.85 -5.46
CA ARG A 84 -4.58 6.63 -4.87
C ARG A 84 -5.17 5.68 -5.93
N TYR A 85 -6.06 6.18 -6.77
CA TYR A 85 -6.76 5.35 -7.75
C TYR A 85 -5.91 5.05 -8.99
N ALA A 86 -4.92 5.88 -9.31
CA ALA A 86 -3.87 5.53 -10.27
C ALA A 86 -3.04 4.33 -9.78
N LEU A 87 -2.69 4.28 -8.49
CA LEU A 87 -1.99 3.14 -7.90
C LEU A 87 -2.85 1.87 -7.92
N TRP A 88 -4.15 1.99 -7.64
CA TRP A 88 -5.07 0.87 -7.75
C TRP A 88 -5.30 0.43 -9.20
N HIS A 89 -5.31 1.35 -10.15
CA HIS A 89 -5.34 1.02 -11.58
C HIS A 89 -4.08 0.27 -12.01
N PHE A 90 -2.90 0.68 -11.53
CA PHE A 90 -1.66 -0.04 -11.77
C PHE A 90 -1.69 -1.48 -11.21
N ARG A 91 -2.23 -1.66 -9.99
CA ARG A 91 -2.34 -3.00 -9.37
C ARG A 91 -3.42 -3.87 -10.03
N CYS A 92 -4.56 -3.28 -10.34
CA CYS A 92 -5.76 -3.95 -10.83
C CYS A 92 -6.33 -3.25 -12.07
N PRO A 93 -5.63 -3.35 -13.22
CA PRO A 93 -6.00 -2.61 -14.44
C PRO A 93 -7.36 -3.04 -15.03
N GLY A 94 -7.88 -4.19 -14.64
CA GLY A 94 -9.19 -4.68 -15.07
C GLY A 94 -10.39 -4.09 -14.33
N VAL A 95 -10.18 -3.28 -13.28
CA VAL A 95 -11.26 -2.66 -12.50
C VAL A 95 -11.58 -1.28 -13.09
N PRO A 96 -12.74 -1.08 -13.74
CA PRO A 96 -13.05 0.12 -14.51
C PRO A 96 -13.19 1.39 -13.67
N GLU A 97 -13.46 1.27 -12.37
CA GLU A 97 -13.57 2.40 -11.44
C GLU A 97 -12.23 3.06 -11.13
N PHE A 98 -11.11 2.40 -11.44
CA PHE A 98 -9.77 2.93 -11.25
C PHE A 98 -9.19 3.42 -12.57
N SER A 99 -8.57 4.59 -12.54
CA SER A 99 -7.90 5.18 -13.69
C SER A 99 -6.74 6.06 -13.24
N GLY A 100 -5.88 6.45 -14.19
CA GLY A 100 -4.75 7.34 -13.95
C GLY A 100 -3.41 6.65 -14.18
N GLN A 101 -2.34 7.44 -14.05
CA GLN A 101 -0.95 6.99 -14.23
C GLN A 101 -0.16 7.26 -12.96
N ILE A 102 0.59 6.26 -12.50
CA ILE A 102 1.49 6.43 -11.36
C ILE A 102 2.81 7.08 -11.80
N PRO A 103 3.50 7.81 -10.90
CA PRO A 103 4.89 8.16 -11.10
C PRO A 103 5.75 6.90 -11.30
N PRO A 104 6.97 7.03 -11.86
CA PRO A 104 7.89 5.91 -12.00
C PRO A 104 8.17 5.24 -10.65
N ILE A 105 8.05 3.91 -10.60
CA ILE A 105 8.48 3.12 -9.45
C ILE A 105 10.00 3.06 -9.46
N LEU A 106 10.61 3.67 -8.45
CA LEU A 106 12.07 3.75 -8.32
C LEU A 106 12.65 2.56 -7.57
N GLY A 107 11.83 1.91 -6.75
CA GLY A 107 12.13 0.61 -6.21
C GLY A 107 10.89 -0.09 -5.68
N SER A 108 10.92 -1.42 -5.68
CA SER A 108 9.80 -2.23 -5.20
C SER A 108 10.28 -3.50 -4.52
N VAL A 109 9.49 -3.97 -3.56
CA VAL A 109 9.66 -5.29 -2.96
C VAL A 109 8.32 -5.85 -2.52
N ARG A 110 8.11 -7.14 -2.77
CA ARG A 110 6.99 -7.93 -2.23
C ARG A 110 7.52 -8.88 -1.17
N THR A 111 6.77 -9.02 -0.09
CA THR A 111 7.11 -9.93 1.00
C THR A 111 6.37 -11.27 0.83
N PRO A 112 6.72 -12.31 1.59
CA PRO A 112 5.94 -13.55 1.63
C PRO A 112 4.47 -13.39 2.07
N ASN A 113 4.11 -12.25 2.70
CA ASN A 113 2.73 -11.95 3.07
C ASN A 113 1.91 -11.41 1.89
N TRP A 114 2.55 -11.18 0.74
CA TRP A 114 1.90 -10.63 -0.44
C TRP A 114 0.81 -11.56 -0.98
N TYR A 115 -0.30 -10.97 -1.37
CA TYR A 115 -1.37 -11.62 -2.13
C TYR A 115 -1.86 -10.68 -3.24
N ASP A 116 -2.56 -11.24 -4.22
CA ASP A 116 -3.14 -10.46 -5.32
C ASP A 116 -4.22 -9.50 -4.79
N PRO A 117 -4.00 -8.16 -4.81
CA PRO A 117 -4.95 -7.20 -4.29
C PRO A 117 -6.28 -7.20 -5.07
N CYS A 118 -6.31 -7.68 -6.32
CA CYS A 118 -7.52 -7.69 -7.13
C CYS A 118 -8.53 -8.72 -6.63
N GLY A 119 -8.07 -9.78 -5.96
CA GLY A 119 -8.94 -10.76 -5.29
C GLY A 119 -9.82 -10.14 -4.19
N LEU A 120 -9.45 -8.98 -3.65
CA LEU A 120 -10.26 -8.25 -2.67
C LEU A 120 -11.45 -7.51 -3.27
N LEU A 121 -11.38 -7.20 -4.56
CA LEU A 121 -12.25 -6.24 -5.21
C LEU A 121 -13.45 -6.90 -5.88
N GLY A 122 -13.56 -8.23 -5.92
CA GLY A 122 -14.73 -8.91 -6.47
C GLY A 122 -15.95 -8.84 -5.54
N GLU A 123 -17.14 -9.15 -6.07
CA GLU A 123 -18.36 -9.36 -5.25
C GLU A 123 -18.17 -10.48 -4.22
N ASN A 124 -17.41 -11.50 -4.57
CA ASN A 124 -17.04 -12.59 -3.66
C ASN A 124 -15.71 -12.34 -2.93
N GLY A 125 -15.24 -11.08 -2.91
CA GLY A 125 -14.05 -10.70 -2.16
C GLY A 125 -14.22 -11.04 -0.67
N PRO A 126 -13.13 -11.44 0.02
CA PRO A 126 -13.19 -11.78 1.43
C PRO A 126 -13.72 -10.63 2.26
N SER A 127 -14.43 -10.96 3.35
CA SER A 127 -14.98 -10.02 4.32
C SER A 127 -15.29 -10.76 5.62
N GLU A 128 -14.96 -10.16 6.76
CA GLU A 128 -15.40 -10.65 8.08
C GLU A 128 -16.77 -10.07 8.47
N LEU A 129 -17.25 -9.08 7.72
CA LEU A 129 -18.56 -8.49 7.89
C LEU A 129 -19.64 -9.35 7.22
N LYS A 130 -20.79 -9.47 7.89
CA LYS A 130 -21.97 -10.09 7.28
C LYS A 130 -22.49 -9.23 6.12
N PRO A 131 -23.12 -9.83 5.09
CA PRO A 131 -23.65 -9.10 3.94
C PRO A 131 -24.55 -7.91 4.30
N GLU A 132 -25.37 -8.03 5.34
CA GLU A 132 -26.27 -6.98 5.82
C GLU A 132 -25.57 -5.81 6.54
N PHE A 133 -24.29 -5.94 6.90
CA PHE A 133 -23.52 -4.93 7.62
C PHE A 133 -22.36 -4.37 6.80
N ARG A 134 -22.27 -4.69 5.52
CA ARG A 134 -21.17 -4.24 4.66
C ARG A 134 -21.68 -3.49 3.44
N GLU A 135 -20.91 -2.49 3.05
CA GLU A 135 -21.07 -1.81 1.76
C GLU A 135 -19.77 -1.86 0.96
N ARG A 136 -19.88 -1.59 -0.34
CA ARG A 136 -18.75 -1.55 -1.26
C ARG A 136 -18.03 -0.22 -1.14
N MET A 137 -16.72 -0.26 -0.92
CA MET A 137 -15.89 0.92 -1.17
C MET A 137 -15.78 1.17 -2.67
N LEU A 138 -15.61 2.44 -3.07
CA LEU A 138 -15.41 2.81 -4.47
C LEU A 138 -14.28 1.98 -5.10
N GLY A 139 -14.62 1.27 -6.18
CA GLY A 139 -13.73 0.40 -6.93
C GLY A 139 -13.23 -0.84 -6.19
N GLY A 140 -13.79 -1.23 -5.04
CA GLY A 140 -13.26 -2.40 -4.36
C GLY A 140 -13.92 -2.85 -3.08
N GLY A 141 -13.06 -3.38 -2.18
CA GLY A 141 -13.43 -4.26 -1.07
C GLY A 141 -14.48 -3.73 -0.10
N TRP A 142 -14.86 -4.61 0.82
CA TRP A 142 -15.94 -4.38 1.76
C TRP A 142 -15.53 -3.49 2.92
N CYS A 143 -16.40 -2.58 3.33
CA CYS A 143 -16.28 -1.82 4.58
C CYS A 143 -17.59 -1.89 5.36
N LEU A 144 -17.57 -1.48 6.63
CA LEU A 144 -18.78 -1.37 7.44
C LEU A 144 -19.77 -0.43 6.72
N ALA A 145 -21.00 -0.90 6.56
CA ALA A 145 -22.08 -0.08 6.03
C ALA A 145 -22.30 1.12 6.96
N ASP A 146 -22.48 2.31 6.38
CA ASP A 146 -22.84 3.49 7.15
C ASP A 146 -24.28 3.31 7.67
N PRO A 147 -24.50 3.22 9.00
CA PRO A 147 -25.82 3.01 9.56
C PRO A 147 -26.75 4.23 9.38
N THR A 148 -26.24 5.35 8.87
CA THR A 148 -26.99 6.58 8.64
C THR A 148 -27.48 6.77 7.20
N LYS A 149 -27.07 5.88 6.27
CA LYS A 149 -27.67 5.76 4.93
C LYS A 149 -28.90 4.87 4.98
#